data_AF-A0A353UEZ7-F1
#
_entry.id   AF-A0A353UEZ7-F1
#
_cell.length_a   1.000
_cell.length_b   1.000
_cell.length_c   1.000
_cell.angle_alpha   90.00
_cell.angle_beta   90.00
_cell.angle_gamma   90.00
#
_symmetry.space_group_name_H-M   'P 1'
#
loop_
_entity.id
_entity.type
_entity.pdbx_description
1 polymer ?
#
loop_
_entity_poly.entity_id
_entity_poly.type
_entity_poly.pdbx_seq_one_letter_code
_entity_poly.pdbx_strand_id
1 'polypeptide(L)'
;MQLISSEKPDLQGLPAVSVSLLDREGNVQKTAGINWGFRQDGVSSRNKNEAYIQLRPEVYKSNFFPLRSAHFTVLTDDNKTLICTRAQKDERGHAIETPHNNSLIGEYFRHRLGLPNGAFVTKDDLLRYGRTNVDFYKIDDETYFMDFSVPASNG
;
A
#
# COMPACT_ATOMS: atom_id res chain seq x y z
N MET A 1 2.69 12.22 -33.23
CA MET A 1 1.93 11.60 -32.12
C MET A 1 2.86 10.60 -31.49
N GLN A 2 3.52 10.96 -30.38
CA GLN A 2 4.58 10.15 -29.80
C GLN A 2 3.93 9.07 -28.93
N LEU A 3 4.12 7.81 -29.32
CA LEU A 3 3.77 6.64 -28.52
C LEU A 3 4.58 6.73 -27.22
N ILE A 4 3.91 7.04 -26.12
CA ILE A 4 4.52 6.97 -24.79
C ILE A 4 4.62 5.47 -24.49
N SER A 5 5.80 4.88 -24.67
CA SER A 5 6.08 3.55 -24.16
C SER A 5 5.98 3.66 -22.63
N SER A 6 5.16 2.81 -22.00
CA SER A 6 5.10 2.68 -20.54
C SER A 6 6.27 1.81 -20.10
N GLU A 7 7.49 2.34 -20.27
CA GLU A 7 8.67 1.71 -19.70
C GLU A 7 8.57 1.78 -18.18
N LYS A 8 8.65 0.62 -17.52
CA LYS A 8 8.80 0.56 -16.08
C LYS A 8 10.06 1.36 -15.70
N PRO A 9 9.99 2.21 -14.66
CA PRO A 9 11.15 2.98 -14.24
C PRO A 9 12.33 2.04 -13.95
N ASP A 10 13.55 2.47 -14.28
CA ASP A 10 14.74 1.75 -13.85
C ASP A 10 14.88 1.88 -12.34
N LEU A 11 14.58 0.79 -11.63
CA LEU A 11 14.59 0.74 -10.17
C LEU A 11 15.97 0.40 -9.60
N GLN A 12 16.96 0.11 -10.46
CA GLN A 12 18.28 -0.32 -10.00
C GLN A 12 18.98 0.79 -9.21
N GLY A 13 19.49 0.43 -8.02
CA GLY A 13 20.23 1.34 -7.15
C GLY A 13 19.38 2.32 -6.35
N LEU A 14 18.04 2.35 -6.55
CA LEU A 14 17.17 3.18 -5.73
C LEU A 14 17.08 2.66 -4.29
N PRO A 15 17.01 3.54 -3.27
CA PRO A 15 16.65 3.14 -1.92
C PRO A 15 15.29 2.42 -1.93
N ALA A 16 15.21 1.28 -1.23
CA ALA A 16 14.00 0.48 -1.19
C ALA A 16 13.65 -0.01 0.23
N VAL A 17 12.35 -0.20 0.48
CA VAL A 17 11.84 -0.87 1.68
C VAL A 17 10.76 -1.88 1.30
N SER A 18 10.77 -3.03 1.98
CA SER A 18 9.71 -4.03 1.88
C SER A 18 8.73 -3.88 3.04
N VAL A 19 7.45 -3.72 2.74
CA VAL A 19 6.38 -3.52 3.73
C VAL A 19 5.38 -4.67 3.65
N SER A 20 5.36 -5.47 4.71
CA SER A 20 4.40 -6.57 4.88
C SER A 20 2.96 -6.07 5.01
N LEU A 21 2.03 -6.68 4.27
CA LEU A 21 0.58 -6.52 4.45
C LEU A 21 0.03 -7.40 5.60
N LEU A 22 0.88 -8.28 6.14
CA LEU A 22 0.61 -9.08 7.33
C LEU A 22 1.12 -8.40 8.60
N ASP A 23 0.50 -8.73 9.72
CA ASP A 23 0.97 -8.35 11.06
C ASP A 23 2.24 -9.11 11.49
N ARG A 24 2.59 -9.00 12.78
CA ARG A 24 3.80 -9.65 13.33
C ARG A 24 3.65 -11.16 13.50
N GLU A 25 2.42 -11.65 13.57
CA GLU A 25 2.10 -13.08 13.67
C GLU A 25 1.93 -13.71 12.28
N GLY A 26 2.09 -12.92 11.21
CA GLY A 26 1.92 -13.36 9.84
C GLY A 26 0.46 -13.52 9.44
N ASN A 27 -0.45 -12.78 10.07
CA ASN A 27 -1.88 -12.79 9.79
C ASN A 27 -2.32 -11.50 9.09
N VAL A 28 -3.40 -11.59 8.30
CA VAL A 28 -4.11 -10.40 7.83
C VAL A 28 -4.98 -9.89 8.96
N GLN A 29 -4.85 -8.60 9.26
CA GLN A 29 -5.61 -7.96 10.34
C GLN A 29 -7.11 -7.92 10.02
N LYS A 30 -7.95 -8.19 11.02
CA LYS A 30 -9.42 -8.26 10.83
C LYS A 30 -10.11 -6.90 10.72
N THR A 31 -9.58 -5.89 11.39
CA THR A 31 -10.19 -4.55 11.51
C THR A 31 -9.15 -3.42 11.41
N ALA A 32 -8.05 -3.70 10.71
CA ALA A 32 -6.90 -2.83 10.56
C ALA A 32 -6.18 -3.15 9.24
N GLY A 33 -5.23 -2.29 8.85
CA GLY A 33 -4.50 -2.42 7.59
C GLY A 33 -5.44 -2.44 6.39
N ILE A 34 -5.30 -3.47 5.55
CA ILE A 34 -6.11 -3.65 4.33
C ILE A 34 -7.62 -3.90 4.60
N ASN A 35 -7.99 -4.27 5.83
CA ASN A 35 -9.37 -4.46 6.28
C ASN A 35 -9.83 -3.35 7.25
N TRP A 36 -9.23 -2.17 7.22
CA TRP A 36 -9.59 -1.06 8.11
C TRP A 36 -11.08 -0.70 8.08
N GLY A 37 -11.72 -0.71 6.90
CA GLY A 37 -13.15 -0.47 6.73
C GLY A 37 -14.08 -1.46 7.45
N PHE A 38 -13.55 -2.57 7.96
CA PHE A 38 -14.29 -3.53 8.79
C PHE A 38 -14.28 -3.21 10.28
N ARG A 39 -13.54 -2.18 10.71
CA ARG A 39 -13.53 -1.74 12.10
C ARG A 39 -14.93 -1.33 12.56
N GLN A 40 -15.30 -1.79 13.75
CA GLN A 40 -16.53 -1.44 14.44
C GLN A 40 -16.16 -0.55 15.63
N ASP A 41 -16.14 0.76 15.43
CA ASP A 41 -15.81 1.75 16.46
C ASP A 41 -16.94 2.74 16.75
N GLY A 42 -18.15 2.47 16.24
CA GLY A 42 -19.35 3.26 16.52
C GLY A 42 -19.45 4.58 15.76
N VAL A 43 -18.50 4.88 14.86
CA VAL A 43 -18.39 6.17 14.14
C VAL A 43 -19.13 6.16 12.79
N SER A 44 -20.26 5.46 12.68
CA SER A 44 -20.98 5.09 11.43
C SER A 44 -20.33 3.95 10.65
N SER A 45 -21.08 3.35 9.72
CA SER A 45 -20.58 2.26 8.86
C SER A 45 -19.48 2.79 7.94
N ARG A 46 -18.22 2.54 8.32
CA ARG A 46 -17.05 2.80 7.48
C ARG A 46 -17.23 2.21 6.09
N ASN A 47 -16.72 2.90 5.07
CA ASN A 47 -16.65 2.33 3.75
C ASN A 47 -15.74 1.08 3.80
N LYS A 48 -16.22 -0.06 3.30
CA LYS A 48 -15.47 -1.33 3.35
C LYS A 48 -14.20 -1.34 2.51
N ASN A 49 -14.03 -0.36 1.63
CA ASN A 49 -12.80 -0.12 0.91
C ASN A 49 -11.76 0.68 1.70
N GLU A 50 -12.11 1.29 2.83
CA GLU A 50 -11.13 1.98 3.68
C GLU A 50 -10.02 1.00 4.08
N ALA A 51 -8.78 1.41 3.86
CA ALA A 51 -7.58 0.61 4.06
C ALA A 51 -6.35 1.50 4.30
N TYR A 52 -5.31 0.89 4.85
CA TYR A 52 -3.98 1.51 4.92
C TYR A 52 -2.89 0.43 4.93
N ILE A 53 -1.66 0.83 4.60
CA ILE A 53 -0.47 -0.03 4.74
C ILE A 53 0.19 0.30 6.07
N GLN A 54 0.23 -0.66 7.00
CA GLN A 54 0.86 -0.47 8.31
C GLN A 54 2.39 -0.46 8.17
N LEU A 55 3.04 0.63 8.59
CA LEU A 55 4.49 0.71 8.64
C LEU A 55 5.04 0.08 9.92
N ARG A 56 6.17 -0.62 9.79
CA ARG A 56 6.96 -1.11 10.94
C ARG A 56 7.88 0.01 11.47
N PRO A 57 8.32 -0.05 12.75
CA PRO A 57 9.15 0.99 13.36
C PRO A 57 10.37 1.37 12.55
N GLU A 58 11.05 0.38 12.01
CA GLU A 58 12.20 0.45 11.13
C GLU A 58 11.93 1.31 9.88
N VAL A 59 10.68 1.37 9.40
CA VAL A 59 10.28 2.23 8.28
C VAL A 59 9.79 3.59 8.77
N TYR A 60 8.82 3.66 9.70
CA TYR A 60 8.24 4.96 10.09
C TYR A 60 9.19 5.83 10.94
N LYS A 61 10.22 5.25 11.59
CA LYS A 61 11.29 6.01 12.25
C LYS A 61 12.40 6.45 11.30
N SER A 62 12.39 5.97 10.06
CA SER A 62 13.33 6.39 9.01
C SER A 62 12.80 7.61 8.24
N ASN A 63 13.68 8.22 7.45
CA ASN A 63 13.35 9.28 6.50
C ASN A 63 13.02 8.73 5.10
N PHE A 64 12.64 7.44 4.99
CA PHE A 64 12.34 6.83 3.69
C PHE A 64 11.19 7.55 2.99
N PHE A 65 10.01 7.60 3.62
CA PHE A 65 8.88 8.42 3.17
C PHE A 65 8.88 9.80 3.83
N PRO A 66 8.20 10.82 3.28
CA PRO A 66 8.02 12.11 3.94
C PRO A 66 7.26 11.97 5.27
N LEU A 67 7.51 12.87 6.22
CA LEU A 67 6.78 12.90 7.50
C LEU A 67 5.31 13.27 7.28
N ARG A 68 4.46 12.91 8.25
CA ARG A 68 3.05 13.32 8.24
C ARG A 68 2.96 14.84 8.33
N SER A 69 2.11 15.53 7.57
CA SER A 69 1.11 15.04 6.60
C SER A 69 1.49 15.38 5.15
N ALA A 70 2.77 15.35 4.80
CA ALA A 70 3.20 15.62 3.44
C ALA A 70 2.59 14.60 2.45
N HIS A 71 2.16 15.09 1.29
CA HIS A 71 1.62 14.25 0.23
C HIS A 71 2.75 13.85 -0.72
N PHE A 72 2.69 12.62 -1.22
CA PHE A 72 3.62 12.11 -2.22
C PHE A 72 2.89 11.22 -3.22
N THR A 73 3.42 11.12 -4.42
CA THR A 73 2.89 10.31 -5.51
C THR A 73 3.47 8.91 -5.45
N VAL A 74 2.62 7.90 -5.57
CA VAL A 74 2.99 6.49 -5.70
C VAL A 74 2.58 6.00 -7.08
N LEU A 75 3.57 5.65 -7.90
CA LEU A 75 3.41 4.96 -9.18
C LEU A 75 3.43 3.45 -8.93
N THR A 76 2.53 2.69 -9.55
CA THR A 76 2.44 1.24 -9.30
C THR A 76 2.95 0.41 -10.47
N ASP A 77 3.29 -0.85 -10.20
CA ASP A 77 3.76 -1.81 -11.22
C ASP A 77 2.72 -2.16 -12.30
N ASP A 78 1.45 -1.83 -12.07
CA ASP A 78 0.33 -1.96 -13.01
C ASP A 78 -0.17 -0.61 -13.56
N ASN A 79 0.72 0.41 -13.60
CA ASN A 79 0.48 1.72 -14.20
C ASN A 79 -0.68 2.53 -13.55
N LYS A 80 -0.92 2.33 -12.26
CA LYS A 80 -1.80 3.20 -11.47
C LYS A 80 -0.99 4.26 -10.76
N THR A 81 -1.67 5.33 -10.39
CA THR A 81 -1.11 6.42 -9.61
C THR A 81 -1.98 6.66 -8.39
N LEU A 82 -1.37 6.68 -7.21
CA LEU A 82 -2.02 7.02 -5.95
C LEU A 82 -1.35 8.25 -5.34
N ILE A 83 -2.15 9.17 -4.82
CA ILE A 83 -1.64 10.22 -3.93
C ILE A 83 -1.71 9.68 -2.51
N CYS A 84 -0.58 9.64 -1.83
CA CYS A 84 -0.44 9.04 -0.51
C CYS A 84 0.09 10.04 0.51
N THR A 85 -0.13 9.74 1.78
CA THR A 85 0.52 10.41 2.91
C THR A 85 0.81 9.41 4.01
N ARG A 86 1.71 9.77 4.94
CA ARG A 86 1.80 9.09 6.22
C ARG A 86 0.66 9.55 7.13
N ALA A 87 0.03 8.62 7.85
CA ALA A 87 -1.13 8.89 8.70
C ALA A 87 -1.08 8.11 10.03
N GLN A 88 -2.06 8.40 10.88
CA GLN A 88 -2.33 7.79 12.19
C GLN A 88 -1.26 8.03 13.27
N LYS A 89 -1.67 7.87 14.52
CA LYS A 89 -0.83 7.99 15.73
C LYS A 89 -0.16 9.38 15.83
N ASP A 90 1.17 9.45 15.81
CA ASP A 90 1.95 10.67 16.05
C ASP A 90 2.42 11.37 14.75
N GLU A 91 3.33 12.34 14.86
CA GLU A 91 3.90 13.09 13.72
C GLU A 91 4.70 12.22 12.73
N ARG A 92 5.14 11.03 13.15
CA ARG A 92 5.91 10.14 12.28
C ARG A 92 5.02 9.45 11.28
N GLY A 93 3.73 9.31 11.59
CA GLY A 93 2.72 8.64 10.78
C GLY A 93 3.05 7.17 10.54
N HIS A 94 2.31 6.28 11.20
CA HIS A 94 2.63 4.85 11.23
C HIS A 94 1.94 4.06 10.11
N ALA A 95 1.23 4.72 9.21
CA ALA A 95 0.50 4.08 8.13
C ALA A 95 0.65 4.89 6.84
N ILE A 96 0.59 4.23 5.68
CA ILE A 96 0.38 4.89 4.38
C ILE A 96 -1.08 4.76 3.99
N GLU A 97 -1.71 5.87 3.61
CA GLU A 97 -3.07 5.93 3.12
C GLU A 97 -3.24 6.97 2.01
N THR A 98 -4.39 6.95 1.34
CA THR A 98 -4.82 7.98 0.39
C THR A 98 -5.61 9.08 1.14
N PRO A 99 -5.09 10.31 1.30
CA PRO A 99 -5.62 11.28 2.26
C PRO A 99 -6.99 11.88 1.92
N HIS A 100 -7.27 12.10 0.63
CA HIS A 100 -8.54 12.69 0.20
C HIS A 100 -9.70 11.68 0.20
N ASN A 101 -9.38 10.41 -0.01
CA ASN A 101 -10.33 9.30 0.06
C ASN A 101 -9.57 8.02 0.42
N ASN A 102 -9.65 7.60 1.68
CA ASN A 102 -8.97 6.41 2.19
C ASN A 102 -9.42 5.11 1.48
N SER A 103 -10.58 5.11 0.81
CA SER A 103 -11.07 3.94 0.07
C SER A 103 -10.22 3.60 -1.17
N LEU A 104 -9.53 4.58 -1.77
CA LEU A 104 -8.80 4.37 -3.03
C LEU A 104 -7.69 3.34 -2.91
N ILE A 105 -6.92 3.37 -1.81
CA ILE A 105 -5.84 2.38 -1.60
C ILE A 105 -6.41 0.96 -1.38
N GLY A 106 -7.58 0.84 -0.74
CA GLY A 106 -8.20 -0.47 -0.56
C GLY A 106 -8.92 -0.99 -1.79
N GLU A 107 -9.48 -0.12 -2.64
CA GLU A 107 -9.97 -0.48 -3.97
C GLU A 107 -8.82 -1.01 -4.83
N TYR A 108 -7.69 -0.32 -4.82
CA TYR A 108 -6.47 -0.77 -5.51
C TYR A 108 -6.08 -2.20 -5.08
N PHE A 109 -5.90 -2.46 -3.78
CA PHE A 109 -5.50 -3.79 -3.34
C PHE A 109 -6.55 -4.86 -3.63
N ARG A 110 -7.84 -4.59 -3.45
CA ARG A 110 -8.91 -5.55 -3.79
C ARG A 110 -8.90 -5.90 -5.28
N HIS A 111 -8.78 -4.89 -6.14
CA HIS A 111 -8.66 -5.11 -7.58
C HIS A 111 -7.43 -5.95 -7.94
N ARG A 112 -6.26 -5.65 -7.36
CA ARG A 112 -5.02 -6.43 -7.55
C ARG A 112 -5.18 -7.89 -7.14
N LEU A 113 -5.95 -8.16 -6.10
CA LEU A 113 -6.25 -9.51 -5.60
C LEU A 113 -7.40 -10.21 -6.34
N GLY A 114 -8.00 -9.58 -7.36
CA GLY A 114 -9.16 -10.12 -8.06
C GLY A 114 -10.44 -10.16 -7.21
N LEU A 115 -10.51 -9.34 -6.17
CA LEU A 115 -11.65 -9.25 -5.24
C LEU A 115 -12.58 -8.09 -5.62
N PRO A 116 -13.89 -8.23 -5.39
CA PRO A 116 -14.82 -7.12 -5.58
C PRO A 116 -14.59 -6.03 -4.52
N ASN A 117 -15.00 -4.80 -4.85
CA ASN A 117 -15.00 -3.69 -3.92
C ASN A 117 -15.79 -4.05 -2.64
N GLY A 118 -15.21 -3.72 -1.49
CA GLY A 118 -15.75 -3.99 -0.16
C GLY A 118 -15.57 -5.43 0.32
N ALA A 119 -14.91 -6.31 -0.45
CA ALA A 119 -14.59 -7.66 0.01
C ALA A 119 -13.66 -7.63 1.24
N PHE A 120 -13.85 -8.59 2.14
CA PHE A 120 -12.90 -8.84 3.21
C PHE A 120 -11.67 -9.54 2.63
N VAL A 121 -10.48 -9.02 2.89
CA VAL A 121 -9.24 -9.64 2.41
C VAL A 121 -8.77 -10.67 3.43
N THR A 122 -8.58 -11.90 2.99
CA THR A 122 -8.04 -12.98 3.83
C THR A 122 -6.55 -13.19 3.58
N LYS A 123 -5.88 -13.92 4.47
CA LYS A 123 -4.50 -14.37 4.24
C LYS A 123 -4.41 -15.24 2.99
N ASP A 124 -5.40 -16.10 2.76
CA ASP A 124 -5.44 -16.99 1.60
C ASP A 124 -5.57 -16.22 0.28
N ASP A 125 -6.20 -15.03 0.26
CA ASP A 125 -6.24 -14.19 -0.93
C ASP A 125 -4.84 -13.66 -1.29
N LEU A 126 -4.05 -13.22 -0.29
CA LEU A 126 -2.66 -12.81 -0.51
C LEU A 126 -1.76 -13.98 -0.93
N LEU A 127 -1.96 -15.16 -0.33
CA LEU A 127 -1.20 -16.37 -0.68
C LEU A 127 -1.55 -16.85 -2.09
N ARG A 128 -2.82 -16.83 -2.47
CA ARG A 128 -3.28 -17.18 -3.82
C ARG A 128 -2.80 -16.18 -4.86
N TYR A 129 -2.77 -14.90 -4.49
CA TYR A 129 -2.15 -13.87 -5.31
C TYR A 129 -0.65 -14.14 -5.50
N GLY A 130 0.03 -14.70 -4.48
CA GLY A 130 1.44 -15.08 -4.55
C GLY A 130 2.38 -14.06 -3.91
N ARG A 131 1.85 -13.07 -3.19
CA ARG A 131 2.66 -12.03 -2.52
C ARG A 131 1.94 -11.45 -1.30
N THR A 132 2.69 -11.25 -0.22
CA THR A 132 2.16 -10.75 1.08
C THR A 132 2.77 -9.42 1.53
N ASN A 133 3.62 -8.81 0.71
CA ASN A 133 4.32 -7.56 0.96
C ASN A 133 4.30 -6.70 -0.30
N VAL A 134 4.45 -5.39 -0.13
CA VAL A 134 4.73 -4.45 -1.23
C VAL A 134 6.15 -3.93 -1.06
N ASP A 135 6.84 -3.71 -2.18
CA ASP A 135 8.14 -3.06 -2.16
C ASP A 135 7.99 -1.63 -2.65
N PHE A 136 8.54 -0.70 -1.88
CA PHE A 136 8.59 0.71 -2.27
C PHE A 136 10.01 1.07 -2.65
N TYR A 137 10.14 1.83 -3.73
CA TYR A 137 11.38 2.40 -4.22
C TYR A 137 11.25 3.91 -4.21
N LYS A 138 12.24 4.60 -3.65
CA LYS A 138 12.25 6.05 -3.60
C LYS A 138 12.87 6.58 -4.89
N ILE A 139 12.05 7.22 -5.72
CA ILE A 139 12.53 7.91 -6.93
C ILE A 139 13.09 9.28 -6.50
N ASP A 140 12.31 10.03 -5.72
CA ASP A 140 12.70 11.27 -5.06
C ASP A 140 11.86 11.50 -3.78
N ASP A 141 11.90 12.71 -3.20
CA ASP A 141 11.15 13.02 -1.97
C ASP A 141 9.62 13.13 -2.19
N GLU A 142 9.16 13.34 -3.42
CA GLU A 142 7.76 13.53 -3.79
C GLU A 142 7.18 12.34 -4.58
N THR A 143 8.03 11.45 -5.11
CA THR A 143 7.64 10.34 -6.00
C THR A 143 8.26 9.02 -5.57
N TYR A 144 7.42 8.00 -5.46
CA TYR A 144 7.78 6.63 -5.11
C TYR A 144 7.20 5.66 -6.13
N PHE A 145 7.88 4.54 -6.33
CA PHE A 145 7.33 3.40 -7.04
C PHE A 145 6.92 2.32 -6.04
N MET A 146 5.73 1.75 -6.19
CA MET A 146 5.24 0.63 -5.40
C MET A 146 5.08 -0.59 -6.30
N ASP A 147 5.89 -1.60 -6.03
CA ASP A 147 5.80 -2.90 -6.67
C ASP A 147 4.97 -3.85 -5.80
N PHE A 148 3.84 -4.30 -6.34
CA PHE A 148 3.04 -5.40 -5.80
C PHE A 148 2.95 -6.59 -6.78
N SER A 149 3.73 -6.62 -7.85
CA SER A 149 3.75 -7.71 -8.83
C SER A 149 4.15 -9.07 -8.21
N VAL A 150 3.75 -10.17 -8.83
CA VAL A 150 4.19 -11.50 -8.39
C VAL A 150 5.50 -11.81 -9.12
N PRO A 151 6.63 -12.05 -8.42
CA PRO A 151 7.86 -12.47 -9.07
C PRO A 151 7.58 -13.75 -9.86
N ALA A 152 8.10 -13.85 -11.09
CA ALA A 152 8.02 -15.10 -11.82
C ALA A 152 8.63 -16.21 -10.95
N SER A 153 7.88 -17.28 -10.70
CA SER A 153 8.44 -18.47 -10.11
C SER A 153 9.51 -18.98 -11.07
N ASN A 154 10.78 -18.90 -10.66
CA ASN A 154 11.84 -19.63 -11.33
C ASN A 154 11.51 -21.12 -11.15
N GLY A 155 10.89 -21.71 -12.17
CA GLY A 155 10.64 -23.15 -12.25
C GLY A 155 11.93 -23.94 -12.33
#